data_AF-A0A9P6ST54-F1
#
_entry.id   AF-A0A9P6ST54-F1
#
_cell.length_a   1.000
_cell.length_b   1.000
_cell.length_c   1.000
_cell.angle_alpha   90.00
_cell.angle_beta   90.00
_cell.angle_gamma   90.00
#
_symmetry.space_group_name_H-M   'P 1'
#
loop_
_entity.id
_entity.type
_entity.pdbx_description
1 polymer ?
#
loop_
_entity_poly.entity_id
_entity_poly.type
_entity_poly.pdbx_seq_one_letter_code
_entity_poly.pdbx_strand_id
1 'polypeptide(L)'
;GDIRKVPIEDTDLGFPALQVSDGNGGYKDIPANTVFDLTTVNATVPIVLSRLGSHTPDFTIRVFDSNKKNFIGYLVSNDQGSAVGYRGRDADVDETTGELVFEPYTWQGGVIASENSTTTVTVPSGTYDIVVASQKKFTKGHYPSDYEVFDLGKVTVKTA
;
A
#
# COMPACT_ATOMS: atom_id res chain seq x y z
N GLY A 1 8.39 -11.39 23.99
CA GLY A 1 9.28 -10.37 23.43
C GLY A 1 8.68 -9.00 23.63
N ASP A 2 9.50 -7.95 23.66
CA ASP A 2 9.00 -6.57 23.68
C ASP A 2 8.38 -6.23 22.32
N ILE A 3 7.05 -6.15 22.25
CA ILE A 3 6.29 -5.86 21.01
C ILE A 3 6.79 -4.56 20.36
N ARG A 4 7.33 -3.62 21.16
CA ARG A 4 7.92 -2.38 20.65
C ARG A 4 9.18 -2.58 19.83
N LYS A 5 9.76 -3.79 19.80
CA LYS A 5 10.99 -4.09 19.04
C LYS A 5 10.71 -4.87 17.75
N VAL A 6 9.48 -5.28 17.51
CA VAL A 6 9.07 -5.96 16.28
C VAL A 6 8.67 -4.89 15.25
N PRO A 7 9.13 -4.98 13.99
CA PRO A 7 8.66 -4.10 12.92
C PRO A 7 7.17 -4.36 12.65
N ILE A 8 6.45 -3.35 12.15
CA ILE A 8 5.02 -3.48 11.90
C ILE A 8 4.79 -4.23 10.59
N GLU A 9 5.53 -3.82 9.57
CA GLU A 9 5.65 -4.52 8.30
C GLU A 9 6.71 -5.61 8.42
N ASP A 10 6.54 -6.70 7.67
CA ASP A 10 7.54 -7.76 7.60
C ASP A 10 8.72 -7.35 6.70
N THR A 11 9.55 -6.45 7.26
CA THR A 11 10.72 -5.91 6.57
C THR A 11 11.80 -6.96 6.32
N ASP A 12 11.83 -8.05 7.09
CA ASP A 12 12.78 -9.15 6.91
C ASP A 12 12.53 -9.89 5.59
N LEU A 13 11.28 -9.90 5.11
CA LEU A 13 10.90 -10.41 3.79
C LEU A 13 10.77 -9.31 2.71
N GLY A 14 11.15 -8.08 3.03
CA GLY A 14 11.15 -6.96 2.08
C GLY A 14 9.81 -6.25 1.89
N PHE A 15 8.87 -6.38 2.84
CA PHE A 15 7.60 -5.66 2.81
C PHE A 15 7.67 -4.35 3.62
N PRO A 16 6.87 -3.33 3.26
CA PRO A 16 5.96 -3.28 2.12
C PRO A 16 6.72 -3.09 0.80
N ALA A 17 6.19 -3.62 -0.30
CA ALA A 17 6.85 -3.63 -1.60
C ALA A 17 5.94 -3.05 -2.70
N LEU A 18 6.53 -2.31 -3.63
CA LEU A 18 5.84 -1.80 -4.82
C LEU A 18 6.21 -2.65 -6.03
N GLN A 19 5.21 -3.36 -6.57
CA GLN A 19 5.40 -4.40 -7.58
C GLN A 19 4.33 -4.33 -8.67
N VAL A 20 4.42 -5.26 -9.63
CA VAL A 20 3.45 -5.48 -10.70
C VAL A 20 3.22 -6.97 -10.89
N SER A 21 2.03 -7.38 -11.35
CA SER A 21 1.77 -8.79 -11.66
C SER A 21 2.71 -9.29 -12.77
N ASP A 22 3.19 -10.53 -12.63
CA ASP A 22 3.98 -11.21 -13.66
C ASP A 22 3.13 -11.87 -14.77
N GLY A 23 1.80 -11.92 -14.59
CA GLY A 23 0.84 -12.56 -15.50
C GLY A 23 0.57 -14.04 -15.21
N ASN A 24 1.31 -14.67 -14.29
CA ASN A 24 1.19 -16.09 -13.90
C ASN A 24 0.70 -16.26 -12.45
N GLY A 25 0.10 -15.21 -11.88
CA GLY A 25 -0.33 -15.19 -10.48
C GLY A 25 0.76 -14.78 -9.49
N GLY A 26 1.96 -14.45 -9.97
CA GLY A 26 3.04 -13.90 -9.15
C GLY A 26 3.18 -12.38 -9.26
N TYR A 27 4.15 -11.85 -8.53
CA TYR A 27 4.53 -10.45 -8.53
C TYR A 27 6.02 -10.30 -8.84
N LYS A 28 6.37 -9.18 -9.45
CA LYS A 28 7.74 -8.83 -9.82
C LYS A 28 7.99 -7.34 -9.68
N ASP A 29 9.26 -6.96 -9.66
CA ASP A 29 9.67 -5.56 -9.64
C ASP A 29 9.16 -4.81 -10.88
N ILE A 30 8.83 -3.55 -10.67
CA ILE A 30 8.42 -2.65 -11.75
C ILE A 30 9.64 -2.32 -12.60
N PRO A 31 9.65 -2.61 -13.91
CA PRO A 31 10.74 -2.22 -14.78
C PRO A 31 10.99 -0.70 -14.76
N ALA A 32 12.24 -0.29 -14.87
CA ALA A 32 12.58 1.13 -14.90
C ALA A 32 11.82 1.86 -16.02
N ASN A 33 11.36 3.08 -15.73
CA ASN A 33 10.61 3.93 -16.66
C ASN A 33 9.24 3.37 -17.12
N THR A 34 8.67 2.40 -16.40
CA THR A 34 7.32 1.91 -16.69
C THR A 34 6.30 3.04 -16.55
N VAL A 35 5.42 3.15 -17.55
CA VAL A 35 4.22 3.99 -17.51
C VAL A 35 3.01 3.07 -17.51
N PHE A 36 2.22 3.14 -16.45
CA PHE A 36 0.99 2.36 -16.33
C PHE A 36 -0.15 3.08 -17.08
N ASP A 37 -0.60 2.52 -18.20
CA ASP A 37 -1.71 3.06 -18.98
C ASP A 37 -3.04 2.59 -18.43
N LEU A 38 -3.61 3.39 -17.52
CA LEU A 38 -4.85 3.12 -16.80
C LEU A 38 -6.10 3.48 -17.62
N THR A 39 -5.96 3.81 -18.90
CA THR A 39 -7.09 4.14 -19.78
C THR A 39 -7.86 2.90 -20.27
N THR A 40 -7.31 1.70 -20.04
CA THR A 40 -7.88 0.43 -20.50
C THR A 40 -8.39 -0.43 -19.34
N VAL A 41 -9.46 -1.20 -19.58
CA VAL A 41 -10.17 -1.99 -18.56
C VAL A 41 -9.31 -3.11 -17.95
N ASN A 42 -8.28 -3.57 -18.66
CA ASN A 42 -7.36 -4.62 -18.21
C ASN A 42 -5.91 -4.12 -18.15
N ALA A 43 -5.74 -2.84 -17.83
CA ALA A 43 -4.43 -2.26 -17.66
C ALA A 43 -3.62 -3.07 -16.65
N THR A 44 -2.34 -3.29 -16.97
CA THR A 44 -1.38 -3.65 -15.94
C THR A 44 -1.30 -2.47 -14.96
N VAL A 45 -1.36 -2.77 -13.65
CA VAL A 45 -1.44 -1.76 -12.59
C VAL A 45 -0.30 -1.96 -11.59
N PRO A 46 0.16 -0.88 -10.93
CA PRO A 46 1.05 -1.00 -9.78
C PRO A 46 0.29 -1.64 -8.61
N ILE A 47 1.02 -2.41 -7.81
CA ILE A 47 0.51 -3.15 -6.67
C ILE A 47 1.39 -2.84 -5.48
N VAL A 48 0.81 -2.37 -4.39
CA VAL A 48 1.50 -2.28 -3.09
C VAL A 48 1.18 -3.56 -2.33
N LEU A 49 2.21 -4.36 -2.06
CA LEU A 49 2.11 -5.55 -1.22
C LEU A 49 2.49 -5.18 0.21
N SER A 50 1.60 -5.44 1.16
CA SER A 50 1.89 -5.35 2.59
C SER A 50 1.85 -6.73 3.23
N ARG A 51 2.61 -6.89 4.31
CA ARG A 51 2.47 -8.03 5.21
C ARG A 51 2.72 -7.53 6.62
N LEU A 52 1.70 -7.59 7.46
CA LEU A 52 1.75 -7.11 8.82
C LEU A 52 2.36 -8.18 9.73
N GLY A 53 3.57 -7.92 10.23
CA GLY A 53 4.25 -8.76 11.22
C GLY A 53 3.74 -8.54 12.66
N SER A 54 2.93 -7.50 12.89
CA SER A 54 2.33 -7.23 14.19
C SER A 54 0.97 -6.53 14.09
N HIS A 55 0.41 -6.17 15.24
CA HIS A 55 -0.88 -5.50 15.29
C HIS A 55 -0.77 -4.01 14.94
N THR A 56 -1.41 -3.62 13.84
CA THR A 56 -1.41 -2.30 13.21
C THR A 56 -2.71 -1.54 13.49
N PRO A 57 -2.70 -0.55 14.40
CA PRO A 57 -3.89 0.21 14.76
C PRO A 57 -4.31 1.23 13.69
N ASP A 58 -3.36 1.66 12.87
CA ASP A 58 -3.61 2.48 11.68
C ASP A 58 -2.60 2.13 10.59
N PHE A 59 -3.12 1.89 9.39
CA PHE A 59 -2.37 1.56 8.19
C PHE A 59 -2.85 2.45 7.06
N THR A 60 -1.92 3.11 6.39
CA THR A 60 -2.25 4.02 5.30
C THR A 60 -1.30 3.82 4.12
N ILE A 61 -1.85 3.80 2.90
CA ILE A 61 -1.04 3.96 1.69
C ILE A 61 -1.38 5.32 1.09
N ARG A 62 -0.39 6.20 1.08
CA ARG A 62 -0.51 7.62 0.76
C ARG A 62 0.13 7.89 -0.60
N VAL A 63 -0.57 8.67 -1.42
CA VAL A 63 -0.12 9.07 -2.76
C VAL A 63 0.25 10.55 -2.71
N PHE A 64 1.43 10.87 -3.22
CA PHE A 64 1.93 12.25 -3.31
C PHE A 64 2.28 12.59 -4.77
N ASP A 65 2.03 13.83 -5.20
CA ASP A 65 2.56 14.33 -6.48
C ASP A 65 4.09 14.40 -6.39
N SER A 66 4.81 13.67 -7.26
CA SER A 66 6.26 13.55 -7.13
C SER A 66 7.02 14.86 -7.34
N ASN A 67 6.44 15.81 -8.08
CA ASN A 67 7.09 17.07 -8.40
C ASN A 67 6.88 18.11 -7.31
N LYS A 68 5.65 18.21 -6.80
CA LYS A 68 5.23 19.20 -5.81
C LYS A 68 5.36 18.69 -4.39
N LYS A 69 5.49 17.38 -4.19
CA LYS A 69 5.49 16.70 -2.88
C LYS A 69 4.22 16.94 -2.08
N ASN A 70 3.13 17.23 -2.77
CA ASN A 70 1.83 17.47 -2.16
C ASN A 70 1.13 16.14 -1.92
N PHE A 71 0.51 15.97 -0.76
CA PHE A 71 -0.39 14.85 -0.52
C PHE A 71 -1.60 14.94 -1.45
N ILE A 72 -1.89 13.86 -2.16
CA ILE A 72 -2.99 13.76 -3.11
C ILE A 72 -4.16 12.98 -2.51
N GLY A 73 -3.87 11.93 -1.75
CA GLY A 73 -4.89 11.16 -1.05
C GLY A 73 -4.41 9.80 -0.60
N TYR A 74 -5.31 9.06 0.04
CA TYR A 74 -5.12 7.65 0.37
C TYR A 74 -5.49 6.80 -0.84
N LEU A 75 -4.66 5.80 -1.14
CA LEU A 75 -4.84 4.88 -2.25
C LEU A 75 -6.17 4.14 -2.13
N VAL A 76 -6.90 4.03 -3.23
CA VAL A 76 -8.08 3.16 -3.33
C VAL A 76 -7.77 2.02 -4.28
N SER A 77 -7.90 0.81 -3.76
CA SER A 77 -7.87 -0.43 -4.53
C SER A 77 -9.29 -0.93 -4.75
N ASN A 78 -9.56 -1.44 -5.95
CA ASN A 78 -10.85 -2.07 -6.25
C ASN A 78 -11.08 -3.34 -5.42
N ASP A 79 -10.00 -4.04 -5.06
CA ASP A 79 -10.08 -5.34 -4.38
C ASP A 79 -10.07 -5.19 -2.85
N GLN A 80 -9.38 -4.18 -2.33
CA GLN A 80 -9.18 -3.96 -0.89
C GLN A 80 -9.88 -2.71 -0.32
N GLY A 81 -10.49 -1.90 -1.18
CA GLY A 81 -11.03 -0.59 -0.81
C GLY A 81 -9.95 0.45 -0.55
N SER A 82 -10.28 1.47 0.24
CA SER A 82 -9.33 2.51 0.63
C SER A 82 -8.30 1.99 1.63
N ALA A 83 -7.02 2.23 1.36
CA ALA A 83 -5.90 1.91 2.23
C ALA A 83 -5.73 2.97 3.32
N VAL A 84 -6.69 3.00 4.26
CA VAL A 84 -6.68 3.92 5.41
C VAL A 84 -7.39 3.29 6.61
N GLY A 85 -6.86 3.50 7.80
CA GLY A 85 -7.48 3.09 9.06
C GLY A 85 -6.95 1.77 9.62
N TYR A 86 -7.71 1.22 10.57
CA TYR A 86 -7.29 0.06 11.35
C TYR A 86 -7.21 -1.23 10.51
N ARG A 87 -6.08 -1.93 10.57
CA ARG A 87 -5.88 -3.21 9.86
C ARG A 87 -5.69 -4.42 10.77
N GLY A 88 -5.24 -4.25 12.02
CA GLY A 88 -5.05 -5.38 12.93
C GLY A 88 -3.80 -6.18 12.60
N ARG A 89 -3.88 -7.51 12.46
CA ARG A 89 -2.73 -8.38 12.18
C ARG A 89 -3.07 -9.32 11.02
N ASP A 90 -2.08 -9.67 10.21
CA ASP A 90 -2.23 -10.76 9.26
C ASP A 90 -2.04 -12.11 9.94
N ALA A 91 -2.63 -13.15 9.35
CA ALA A 91 -2.25 -14.51 9.67
C ALA A 91 -0.85 -14.78 9.09
N ASP A 92 -0.04 -15.58 9.78
CA ASP A 92 1.31 -15.85 9.29
C ASP A 92 1.29 -16.61 7.95
N VAL A 93 0.38 -17.58 7.85
CA VAL A 93 0.13 -18.43 6.68
C VAL A 93 -1.36 -18.68 6.52
N ASP A 94 -1.80 -18.92 5.29
CA ASP A 94 -3.12 -19.46 5.01
C ASP A 94 -3.18 -20.92 5.47
N GLU A 95 -4.18 -21.26 6.28
CA GLU A 95 -4.28 -22.60 6.89
C GLU A 95 -4.59 -23.71 5.87
N THR A 96 -5.09 -23.34 4.69
CA THR A 96 -5.49 -24.28 3.64
C THR A 96 -4.35 -24.51 2.64
N THR A 97 -3.62 -23.46 2.25
CA THR A 97 -2.53 -23.54 1.26
C THR A 97 -1.15 -23.66 1.90
N GLY A 98 -0.99 -23.24 3.15
CA GLY A 98 0.30 -23.13 3.84
C GLY A 98 1.19 -22.01 3.31
N GLU A 99 0.66 -21.14 2.43
CA GLU A 99 1.38 -20.02 1.84
C GLU A 99 1.33 -18.79 2.75
N LEU A 100 2.31 -17.89 2.61
CA LEU A 100 2.31 -16.62 3.32
C LEU A 100 1.10 -15.78 2.91
N VAL A 101 0.44 -15.17 3.89
CA VAL A 101 -0.60 -14.17 3.64
C VAL A 101 0.05 -12.80 3.43
N PHE A 102 -0.41 -12.09 2.42
CA PHE A 102 -0.06 -10.70 2.13
C PHE A 102 -1.31 -9.95 1.64
N GLU A 103 -1.34 -8.65 1.83
CA GLU A 103 -2.41 -7.76 1.36
C GLU A 103 -1.98 -7.03 0.08
N PRO A 104 -2.51 -7.40 -1.10
CA PRO A 104 -2.24 -6.70 -2.34
C PRO A 104 -3.20 -5.54 -2.57
N TYR A 105 -2.68 -4.31 -2.63
CA TYR A 105 -3.43 -3.12 -3.01
C TYR A 105 -3.11 -2.76 -4.46
N THR A 106 -3.98 -3.21 -5.37
CA THR A 106 -3.93 -2.82 -6.79
C THR A 106 -4.35 -1.35 -6.95
N TRP A 107 -3.62 -0.56 -7.72
CA TRP A 107 -3.93 0.87 -7.86
C TRP A 107 -4.22 1.30 -9.30
N GLN A 108 -5.50 1.52 -9.57
CA GLN A 108 -6.03 2.02 -10.84
C GLN A 108 -6.12 3.56 -10.86
N GLY A 109 -5.26 4.25 -10.10
CA GLY A 109 -5.23 5.71 -10.03
C GLY A 109 -6.28 6.33 -9.11
N GLY A 110 -7.11 5.52 -8.45
CA GLY A 110 -8.12 5.99 -7.50
C GLY A 110 -7.52 6.42 -6.16
N VAL A 111 -7.97 7.56 -5.63
CA VAL A 111 -7.63 8.03 -4.28
C VAL A 111 -8.85 8.62 -3.57
N ILE A 112 -8.79 8.69 -2.23
CA ILE A 112 -9.67 9.53 -1.42
C ILE A 112 -8.88 10.62 -0.70
N ALA A 113 -9.42 11.85 -0.65
CA ALA A 113 -8.68 13.00 -0.12
C ALA A 113 -8.52 13.01 1.42
N SER A 114 -9.37 12.26 2.15
CA SER A 114 -9.32 12.16 3.61
C SER A 114 -9.96 10.85 4.08
N GLU A 115 -9.69 10.45 5.33
CA GLU A 115 -10.23 9.20 5.92
C GLU A 115 -11.77 9.15 5.96
N ASN A 116 -12.41 10.31 6.01
CA ASN A 116 -13.88 10.44 6.04
C ASN A 116 -14.49 10.67 4.65
N SER A 117 -13.68 10.69 3.59
CA SER A 117 -14.17 10.90 2.23
C SER A 117 -14.86 9.65 1.71
N THR A 118 -16.07 9.81 1.19
CA THR A 118 -16.84 8.73 0.56
C THR A 118 -16.71 8.72 -0.96
N THR A 119 -16.02 9.72 -1.53
CA THR A 119 -15.86 9.88 -2.97
C THR A 119 -14.44 9.55 -3.37
N THR A 120 -14.30 8.57 -4.26
CA THR A 120 -13.04 8.24 -4.95
C THR A 120 -12.86 9.18 -6.15
N VAL A 121 -11.66 9.71 -6.30
CA VAL A 121 -11.25 10.49 -7.47
C VAL A 121 -10.08 9.81 -8.17
N THR A 122 -10.07 9.84 -9.50
CA THR A 122 -8.92 9.36 -10.28
C THR A 122 -7.91 10.49 -10.40
N VAL A 123 -6.65 10.21 -10.06
CA VAL A 123 -5.55 11.17 -10.23
C VAL A 123 -5.34 11.48 -11.72
N PRO A 124 -4.89 12.69 -12.09
CA PRO A 124 -4.53 12.97 -13.49
C PRO A 124 -3.27 12.19 -13.93
N SER A 125 -3.00 12.16 -15.22
CA SER A 125 -1.75 11.62 -15.76
C SER A 125 -0.54 12.32 -15.11
N GLY A 126 0.43 11.55 -14.64
CA GLY A 126 1.58 12.10 -13.90
C GLY A 126 2.42 11.05 -13.19
N THR A 127 3.41 11.52 -12.42
CA THR A 127 4.27 10.68 -11.58
C THR A 127 3.98 10.97 -10.12
N TYR A 128 3.82 9.90 -9.34
CA TYR A 128 3.41 9.96 -7.94
C TYR A 128 4.36 9.15 -7.07
N ASP A 129 4.69 9.67 -5.90
CA ASP A 129 5.42 8.93 -4.86
C ASP A 129 4.39 8.14 -4.04
N ILE A 130 4.69 6.87 -3.79
CA ILE A 130 3.86 5.98 -2.99
C ILE A 130 4.52 5.75 -1.63
N VAL A 131 3.80 6.09 -0.58
CA VAL A 131 4.30 5.98 0.80
C VAL A 131 3.37 5.11 1.62
N VAL A 132 3.92 4.09 2.28
CA VAL A 132 3.19 3.31 3.28
C VAL A 132 3.52 3.87 4.66
N ALA A 133 2.50 4.07 5.49
CA ALA A 133 2.68 4.46 6.87
C ALA A 133 1.81 3.60 7.79
N SER A 134 2.47 2.94 8.74
CA SER A 134 1.85 1.97 9.66
C SER A 134 2.16 2.38 11.10
N GLN A 135 1.13 2.50 11.95
CA GLN A 135 1.27 2.98 13.32
C GLN A 135 1.72 1.86 14.27
N LYS A 136 2.71 2.14 15.12
CA LYS A 136 3.24 1.13 16.04
C LYS A 136 2.33 0.91 17.24
N LYS A 137 2.15 -0.34 17.66
CA LYS A 137 1.53 -0.65 18.97
C LYS A 137 2.60 -0.70 20.06
N PHE A 138 2.50 0.17 21.07
CA PHE A 138 3.47 0.18 22.17
C PHE A 138 3.16 -0.84 23.27
N THR A 139 1.91 -0.96 23.69
CA THR A 139 1.41 -1.97 24.64
C THR A 139 -0.08 -2.21 24.36
N LYS A 140 -0.69 -3.22 25.01
CA LYS A 140 -2.14 -3.47 24.89
C LYS A 140 -2.92 -2.21 25.30
N GLY A 141 -3.64 -1.60 24.35
CA GLY A 141 -4.48 -0.43 24.59
C GLY A 141 -3.76 0.93 24.52
N HIS A 142 -2.46 0.99 24.22
CA HIS A 142 -1.73 2.25 24.04
C HIS A 142 -1.08 2.33 22.65
N TYR A 143 -1.48 3.35 21.90
CA TYR A 143 -1.05 3.61 20.52
C TYR A 143 -0.43 5.03 20.46
N PRO A 144 0.89 5.18 20.28
CA PRO A 144 1.53 6.48 20.06
C PRO A 144 1.19 7.04 18.68
N SER A 145 1.38 8.34 18.48
CA SER A 145 1.28 8.98 17.17
C SER A 145 2.41 8.61 16.19
N ASP A 146 3.35 7.77 16.59
CA ASP A 146 4.54 7.44 15.79
C ASP A 146 4.21 6.38 14.73
N TYR A 147 4.51 6.70 13.48
CA TYR A 147 4.37 5.81 12.33
C TYR A 147 5.75 5.27 11.89
N GLU A 148 5.77 4.02 11.49
CA GLU A 148 6.79 3.50 10.58
C GLU A 148 6.40 3.92 9.15
N VAL A 149 7.31 4.59 8.44
CA VAL A 149 7.02 5.19 7.13
C VAL A 149 8.01 4.64 6.10
N PHE A 150 7.47 4.11 5.00
CA PHE A 150 8.22 3.52 3.90
C PHE A 150 7.92 4.27 2.61
N ASP A 151 8.94 4.90 2.02
CA ASP A 151 8.86 5.44 0.66
C ASP A 151 9.16 4.32 -0.34
N LEU A 152 8.14 3.89 -1.08
CA LEU A 152 8.25 2.79 -2.04
C LEU A 152 8.72 3.25 -3.41
N GLY A 153 8.91 4.55 -3.60
CA GLY A 153 9.32 5.15 -4.85
C GLY A 153 8.16 5.60 -5.73
N LYS A 154 8.45 5.68 -7.03
CA LYS A 154 7.65 6.44 -8.00
C LYS A 154 6.85 5.54 -8.93
N VAL A 155 5.61 5.93 -9.17
CA VAL A 155 4.73 5.34 -10.17
C VAL A 155 4.35 6.42 -11.17
N THR A 156 4.56 6.15 -12.46
CA THR A 156 4.03 7.02 -13.53
C THR A 156 2.78 6.39 -14.13
N VAL A 157 1.68 7.14 -14.15
CA VAL A 157 0.40 6.70 -14.68
C VAL A 157 -0.06 7.61 -15.82
N LYS A 158 -0.76 7.00 -16.78
CA LYS A 158 -1.54 7.70 -17.79
C LYS A 158 -3.02 7.41 -17.53
N THR A 159 -3.79 8.47 -17.36
CA THR A 159 -5.25 8.44 -17.14
C THR A 159 -5.94 9.18 -18.28
N ALA A 160 -7.28 9.05 -18.34
CA ALA A 160 -8.12 9.78 -19.31
C ALA A 160 -8.00 11.30 -19.17
#